data_AF-A0A8B9W3A3-F1
#
_entry.id   AF-A0A8B9W3A3-F1
#
_cell.length_a   1.000
_cell.length_b   1.000
_cell.length_c   1.000
_cell.angle_alpha   90.00
_cell.angle_beta   90.00
_cell.angle_gamma   90.00
#
_symmetry.space_group_name_H-M   'P 1'
#
loop_
_entity.id
_entity.type
_entity.pdbx_description
1 polymer ?
#
loop_
_entity_poly.entity_id
_entity_poly.type
_entity_poly.pdbx_seq_one_letter_code
_entity_poly.pdbx_strand_id
1 'polypeptide(L)'
;MLPSFGYAAAHSGFRGTLKGCPGDFVVRELPLPPRGPERPRAEPAPLRAPSPGGQQPAAGLPEPPGDPLASCLGEEASERLARFARALREAWGGGELSLGSPGGKAERAGVHSAVRQRFPFLATATRGREVVVRGDEGYRELRQLVSEPEASGFFRFLDAKAEGSTFCFEPDPDKEHRRAVHHLLGRRFGKLLETKSFALPRGDMAITVRFRGRRSRKRPAEGSPDGQEVYTAFTLQKENLETLEAIGILAAELGVLPSDFSYTGIKDKKAITYQPMVVKKVTPERLKEIGSKMEKKGMKIQNIHSASQHLRLGQLKGNHFDIIVRDLKLHSHDSSADLKERISEAMENIKTKGFVNYYGPQRFGQGQNVQTDQIGLALLNGKMVEAVKLFFTPEDTDDPVNKAKRHFLQTEDAKGTLMMLPECKVREKMLLRALNRYGVNHEGCTRGWLSIPHSMRIFYVHAYCSKIWNEAASYRLEIYGSKVVEGDLVFTEENDEGLSLNDKVHVVTAPEESANKYSIHQVVLPMVGHSIKYPSNQVGQWYHERLSKDGLQMCKFRVPPLQLNIPGCYRHILKNVQNLSYFIEGSEEGIKNEDNHLNESKLSLHVSFDLDPSCYATVCLREIMKCDF
;
A
#
# COMPACT_ATOMS: atom_id res chain seq x y z
N MET A 1 27.88 -0.18 -2.58
CA MET A 1 27.92 -1.55 -3.14
C MET A 1 27.55 -2.52 -2.04
N LEU A 2 26.64 -3.46 -2.30
CA LEU A 2 26.44 -4.58 -1.36
C LEU A 2 27.75 -5.37 -1.30
N PRO A 3 28.16 -5.92 -0.14
CA PRO A 3 29.36 -6.75 -0.07
C PRO A 3 29.26 -7.89 -1.09
N SER A 4 30.40 -8.33 -1.62
CA SER A 4 30.49 -9.47 -2.53
C SER A 4 29.91 -10.70 -1.83
N PHE A 5 28.63 -10.98 -2.08
CA PHE A 5 27.94 -12.07 -1.41
C PHE A 5 28.43 -13.41 -1.97
N GLY A 6 28.69 -14.37 -1.09
CA GLY A 6 29.11 -15.72 -1.48
C GLY A 6 28.08 -16.43 -2.38
N TYR A 7 28.57 -17.36 -3.18
CA TYR A 7 27.77 -18.16 -4.11
C TYR A 7 27.42 -19.53 -3.53
N ALA A 8 26.32 -20.14 -3.99
CA ALA A 8 25.93 -21.48 -3.57
C ALA A 8 26.82 -22.57 -4.19
N ALA A 9 27.27 -22.37 -5.42
CA ALA A 9 28.12 -23.29 -6.17
C ALA A 9 29.45 -22.64 -6.57
N ALA A 10 30.52 -23.45 -6.62
CA ALA A 10 31.77 -23.08 -7.25
C ALA A 10 31.73 -23.46 -8.74
N HIS A 11 31.75 -22.45 -9.62
CA HIS A 11 32.02 -22.56 -11.06
C HIS A 11 32.48 -21.19 -11.57
N SER A 12 33.14 -21.16 -12.73
CA SER A 12 33.78 -19.93 -13.23
C SER A 12 32.81 -18.93 -13.89
N GLY A 13 31.61 -19.38 -14.27
CA GLY A 13 30.54 -18.52 -14.80
C GLY A 13 30.85 -17.90 -16.17
N PHE A 14 30.04 -16.91 -16.56
CA PHE A 14 30.13 -16.21 -17.84
C PHE A 14 29.47 -14.82 -17.73
N ARG A 15 29.83 -13.90 -18.63
CA ARG A 15 29.25 -12.56 -18.70
C ARG A 15 28.18 -12.47 -19.78
N GLY A 16 27.24 -11.56 -19.57
CA GLY A 16 26.23 -11.19 -20.55
C GLY A 16 25.42 -9.99 -20.07
N THR A 17 24.67 -9.40 -20.98
CA THR A 17 23.84 -8.21 -20.75
C THR A 17 22.40 -8.64 -20.45
N LEU A 18 21.83 -8.11 -19.36
CA LEU A 18 20.43 -8.30 -18.98
C LEU A 18 19.61 -7.04 -19.20
N LYS A 19 18.31 -7.21 -19.48
CA LYS A 19 17.32 -6.11 -19.56
C LYS A 19 17.70 -5.02 -20.57
N GLY A 20 18.27 -5.40 -21.72
CA GLY A 20 18.56 -4.49 -22.83
C GLY A 20 17.28 -3.91 -23.44
N CYS A 21 16.23 -4.74 -23.57
CA CYS A 21 14.88 -4.32 -23.89
C CYS A 21 13.84 -4.98 -22.94
N PRO A 22 12.60 -4.44 -22.83
CA PRO A 22 11.56 -5.06 -22.01
C PRO A 22 11.22 -6.50 -22.41
N GLY A 23 11.36 -6.84 -23.70
CA GLY A 23 11.10 -8.17 -24.24
C GLY A 23 12.11 -9.23 -23.81
N ASP A 24 13.31 -8.84 -23.35
CA ASP A 24 14.32 -9.77 -22.83
C ASP A 24 13.97 -10.31 -21.44
N PHE A 25 12.92 -9.78 -20.82
CA PHE A 25 12.55 -10.12 -19.46
C PHE A 25 11.03 -10.26 -19.35
N VAL A 26 10.54 -11.48 -19.59
CA VAL A 26 9.13 -11.80 -19.49
C VAL A 26 8.84 -12.49 -18.17
N VAL A 27 7.84 -12.00 -17.44
CA VAL A 27 7.44 -12.55 -16.13
C VAL A 27 5.96 -12.91 -16.16
N ARG A 28 5.62 -14.16 -15.86
CA ARG A 28 4.23 -14.61 -15.69
C ARG A 28 4.00 -15.04 -14.26
N GLU A 29 2.99 -14.48 -13.62
CA GLU A 29 2.58 -14.93 -12.29
C GLU A 29 1.94 -16.32 -12.36
N LEU A 30 2.39 -17.22 -11.50
CA LEU A 30 1.80 -18.55 -11.34
C LEU A 30 0.72 -18.48 -10.25
N PRO A 31 -0.57 -18.63 -10.60
CA PRO A 31 -1.64 -18.61 -9.61
C PRO A 31 -1.55 -19.83 -8.70
N LEU A 32 -2.06 -19.69 -7.48
CA LEU A 32 -2.34 -20.87 -6.66
C LEU A 32 -3.44 -21.70 -7.35
N PRO A 33 -3.39 -23.05 -7.28
CA PRO A 33 -4.51 -23.86 -7.70
C PRO A 33 -5.77 -23.41 -6.93
N PRO A 34 -6.95 -23.41 -7.57
CA PRO A 34 -8.19 -23.05 -6.90
C PRO A 34 -8.34 -23.94 -5.66
N ARG A 35 -8.44 -23.33 -4.48
CA ARG A 35 -8.84 -24.06 -3.28
C ARG A 35 -10.21 -24.66 -3.60
N GLY A 36 -10.35 -25.98 -3.47
CA GLY A 36 -11.65 -26.64 -3.51
C GLY A 36 -12.64 -25.94 -2.56
N PRO A 37 -13.95 -26.13 -2.73
CA PRO A 37 -14.94 -25.42 -1.93
C PRO A 37 -14.59 -25.57 -0.45
N GLU A 38 -14.37 -24.44 0.23
CA GLU A 38 -14.13 -24.41 1.67
C GLU A 38 -15.30 -25.19 2.31
N ARG A 39 -14.99 -26.28 3.03
CA ARG A 39 -15.99 -26.96 3.85
C ARG A 39 -16.60 -25.89 4.77
N PRO A 40 -17.94 -25.83 4.89
CA PRO A 40 -18.58 -24.87 5.78
C PRO A 40 -17.96 -25.01 7.16
N ARG A 41 -17.50 -23.88 7.72
CA ARG A 41 -17.04 -23.82 9.11
C ARG A 41 -18.15 -24.39 9.99
N ALA A 42 -17.77 -25.31 10.88
CA ALA A 42 -18.67 -25.85 11.89
C ALA A 42 -19.42 -24.71 12.60
N GLU A 43 -20.75 -24.84 12.67
CA GLU A 43 -21.62 -23.88 13.34
C GLU A 43 -21.16 -23.69 14.79
N PRO A 44 -21.09 -22.44 15.30
CA PRO A 44 -20.90 -22.21 16.71
C PRO A 44 -22.13 -22.70 17.49
N ALA A 45 -21.89 -23.45 18.56
CA ALA A 45 -22.91 -24.00 19.45
C ALA A 45 -23.94 -22.93 19.91
N PRO A 46 -25.22 -23.29 20.08
CA PRO A 46 -26.28 -22.34 20.35
C PRO A 46 -26.10 -21.68 21.73
N LEU A 47 -26.08 -20.34 21.74
CA LEU A 47 -26.11 -19.54 22.96
C LEU A 47 -27.46 -19.70 23.66
N ARG A 48 -27.39 -20.04 24.95
CA ARG A 48 -28.51 -20.15 25.91
C ARG A 48 -29.41 -18.90 25.88
N ALA A 49 -30.71 -19.10 25.73
CA ALA A 49 -31.73 -18.07 25.83
C ALA A 49 -31.85 -17.51 27.28
N PRO A 50 -32.06 -16.20 27.46
CA PRO A 50 -32.49 -15.66 28.75
C PRO A 50 -34.01 -15.79 28.92
N SER A 51 -34.41 -16.18 30.13
CA SER A 51 -35.79 -16.37 30.58
C SER A 51 -36.58 -15.05 30.71
N PRO A 52 -37.93 -15.08 30.68
CA PRO A 52 -38.77 -13.88 30.60
C PRO A 52 -39.05 -13.31 32.01
N GLY A 53 -38.83 -12.01 32.18
CA GLY A 53 -39.18 -11.28 33.39
C GLY A 53 -40.18 -10.16 33.11
N GLY A 54 -41.44 -10.40 33.51
CA GLY A 54 -42.41 -9.45 34.08
C GLY A 54 -42.70 -8.12 33.38
N GLN A 55 -43.88 -8.04 32.75
CA GLN A 55 -44.61 -6.78 32.51
C GLN A 55 -45.37 -6.34 33.78
N GLN A 56 -45.35 -5.04 34.10
CA GLN A 56 -46.45 -4.29 34.72
C GLN A 56 -46.19 -2.76 34.63
N PRO A 57 -47.19 -1.87 34.80
CA PRO A 57 -47.72 -1.06 33.71
C PRO A 57 -47.45 0.46 33.82
N ALA A 58 -47.86 1.15 32.76
CA ALA A 58 -47.74 2.58 32.48
C ALA A 58 -48.23 3.52 33.60
N ALA A 59 -47.53 4.64 33.76
CA ALA A 59 -48.03 5.85 34.40
C ALA A 59 -47.43 7.11 33.74
N GLY A 60 -48.31 8.04 33.35
CA GLY A 60 -48.02 9.47 33.26
C GLY A 60 -47.33 9.99 32.01
N LEU A 61 -48.11 10.53 31.06
CA LEU A 61 -47.65 11.54 30.11
C LEU A 61 -47.21 12.80 30.88
N PRO A 62 -46.01 13.36 30.65
CA PRO A 62 -45.72 14.75 30.94
C PRO A 62 -46.00 15.64 29.72
N GLU A 63 -46.54 16.80 30.01
CA GLU A 63 -46.82 17.95 29.15
C GLU A 63 -45.66 18.40 28.22
N PRO A 64 -45.95 19.19 27.16
CA PRO A 64 -44.96 19.49 26.12
C PRO A 64 -43.80 20.34 26.67
N PRO A 65 -42.54 20.08 26.26
CA PRO A 65 -41.41 20.84 26.76
C PRO A 65 -41.42 22.26 26.17
N GLY A 66 -41.18 23.25 27.04
CA GLY A 66 -40.98 24.65 26.66
C GLY A 66 -39.78 24.87 25.72
N ASP A 67 -39.70 26.09 25.16
CA ASP A 67 -38.71 26.51 24.15
C ASP A 67 -37.25 26.16 24.55
N PRO A 68 -36.58 25.22 23.85
CA PRO A 68 -35.25 24.71 24.20
C PRO A 68 -34.14 25.77 24.22
N LEU A 69 -34.35 26.92 23.58
CA LEU A 69 -33.36 28.00 23.60
C LEU A 69 -33.37 28.81 24.90
N ALA A 70 -34.55 28.98 25.53
CA ALA A 70 -34.68 29.76 26.75
C ALA A 70 -33.97 29.07 27.93
N SER A 71 -33.99 27.74 27.96
CA SER A 71 -33.28 26.94 28.98
C SER A 71 -31.76 26.90 28.79
N CYS A 72 -31.25 27.13 27.56
CA CYS A 72 -29.82 27.00 27.25
C CYS A 72 -29.03 28.32 27.26
N LEU A 73 -29.66 29.47 27.00
CA LEU A 73 -28.98 30.76 26.82
C LEU A 73 -29.45 31.86 27.78
N GLY A 74 -30.56 31.65 28.51
CA GLY A 74 -31.25 32.70 29.25
C GLY A 74 -32.05 33.64 28.34
N GLU A 75 -33.08 34.29 28.89
CA GLU A 75 -34.04 35.09 28.11
C GLU A 75 -33.38 36.27 27.36
N GLU A 76 -32.46 36.98 28.01
CA GLU A 76 -31.78 38.16 27.44
C GLU A 76 -30.92 37.81 26.21
N ALA A 77 -30.15 36.71 26.28
CA ALA A 77 -29.31 36.28 25.16
C ALA A 77 -30.14 35.68 24.01
N SER A 78 -31.25 35.00 24.33
CA SER A 78 -32.22 34.50 23.34
C SER A 78 -32.87 35.66 22.56
N GLU A 79 -33.23 36.75 23.25
CA GLU A 79 -33.81 37.93 22.61
C GLU A 79 -32.79 38.69 21.74
N ARG A 80 -31.54 38.83 22.21
CA ARG A 80 -30.43 39.39 21.42
C ARG A 80 -30.18 38.57 20.15
N LEU A 81 -30.20 37.24 20.26
CA LEU A 81 -30.07 36.34 19.11
C LEU A 81 -31.25 36.48 18.14
N ALA A 82 -32.49 36.57 18.64
CA ALA A 82 -33.67 36.74 17.80
C ALA A 82 -33.66 38.08 17.04
N ARG A 83 -33.23 39.17 17.68
CA ARG A 83 -33.04 40.48 17.02
C ARG A 83 -31.97 40.42 15.95
N PHE A 84 -30.83 39.81 16.25
CA PHE A 84 -29.75 39.61 15.28
C PHE A 84 -30.19 38.76 14.09
N ALA A 85 -30.90 37.66 14.34
CA ALA A 85 -31.42 36.78 13.31
C ALA A 85 -32.41 37.51 12.38
N ARG A 86 -33.28 38.38 12.92
CA ARG A 86 -34.21 39.21 12.14
C ARG A 86 -33.47 40.20 11.23
N ALA A 87 -32.52 40.94 11.79
CA ALA A 87 -31.72 41.90 11.03
C ALA A 87 -30.90 41.23 9.91
N LEU A 88 -30.34 40.05 10.19
CA LEU A 88 -29.58 39.29 9.20
C LEU A 88 -30.47 38.75 8.08
N ARG A 89 -31.73 38.43 8.36
CA ARG A 89 -32.71 37.98 7.35
C ARG A 89 -33.16 39.11 6.41
N GLU A 90 -33.21 40.35 6.90
CA GLU A 90 -33.66 41.51 6.13
C GLU A 90 -32.57 42.07 5.19
N ALA A 91 -31.31 42.13 5.64
CA ALA A 91 -30.24 42.80 4.89
C ALA A 91 -29.02 41.91 4.54
N TRP A 92 -28.95 40.68 5.05
CA TRP A 92 -27.79 39.76 4.95
C TRP A 92 -26.43 40.49 5.11
N GLY A 93 -26.27 41.19 6.24
CA GLY A 93 -25.08 41.98 6.57
C GLY A 93 -23.97 41.17 7.26
N GLY A 94 -22.72 41.53 7.01
CA GLY A 94 -21.55 40.93 7.65
C GLY A 94 -21.41 41.40 9.11
N GLY A 95 -21.69 40.50 10.05
CA GLY A 95 -21.54 40.75 11.49
C GLY A 95 -21.51 39.44 12.28
N GLU A 96 -20.88 39.48 13.45
CA GLU A 96 -20.79 38.34 14.37
C GLU A 96 -21.43 38.73 15.72
N LEU A 97 -22.27 37.86 16.28
CA LEU A 97 -22.84 38.02 17.62
C LEU A 97 -22.19 37.02 18.57
N SER A 98 -21.60 37.51 19.66
CA SER A 98 -21.15 36.66 20.78
C SER A 98 -22.31 36.38 21.72
N LEU A 99 -22.56 35.09 22.00
CA LEU A 99 -23.55 34.59 22.96
C LEU A 99 -22.95 34.36 24.36
N GLY A 100 -21.73 34.85 24.61
CA GLY A 100 -21.02 34.68 25.88
C GLY A 100 -20.32 33.32 25.99
N SER A 101 -19.93 32.97 27.22
CA SER A 101 -19.17 31.75 27.55
C SER A 101 -20.03 30.69 28.24
N PRO A 102 -20.82 29.88 27.51
CA PRO A 102 -21.53 28.75 28.10
C PRO A 102 -20.53 27.77 28.71
N GLY A 103 -20.86 27.21 29.87
CA GLY A 103 -19.94 26.47 30.73
C GLY A 103 -19.37 25.19 30.11
N GLY A 104 -19.93 24.05 30.49
CA GLY A 104 -19.39 22.73 30.14
C GLY A 104 -19.33 22.45 28.63
N LYS A 105 -18.55 21.45 28.22
CA LYS A 105 -18.51 20.99 26.81
C LYS A 105 -19.88 20.53 26.30
N ALA A 106 -20.69 19.93 27.17
CA ALA A 106 -22.05 19.46 26.85
C ALA A 106 -23.03 20.62 26.65
N GLU A 107 -23.00 21.62 27.53
CA GLU A 107 -23.81 22.84 27.43
C GLU A 107 -23.50 23.61 26.15
N ARG A 108 -22.21 23.78 25.82
CA ARG A 108 -21.79 24.41 24.56
C ARG A 108 -22.33 23.66 23.33
N ALA A 109 -22.30 22.32 23.35
CA ALA A 109 -22.87 21.52 22.26
C ALA A 109 -24.41 21.71 22.15
N GLY A 110 -25.10 21.79 23.29
CA GLY A 110 -26.52 22.09 23.37
C GLY A 110 -26.85 23.45 22.75
N VAL A 111 -26.11 24.51 23.11
CA VAL A 111 -26.24 25.86 22.52
C VAL A 111 -26.01 25.83 21.01
N HIS A 112 -24.94 25.17 20.55
CA HIS A 112 -24.65 25.08 19.11
C HIS A 112 -25.80 24.44 18.31
N SER A 113 -26.41 23.38 18.83
CA SER A 113 -27.52 22.70 18.16
C SER A 113 -28.82 23.50 18.27
N ALA A 114 -29.16 24.02 19.46
CA ALA A 114 -30.37 24.81 19.68
C ALA A 114 -30.45 26.02 18.71
N VAL A 115 -29.35 26.77 18.56
CA VAL A 115 -29.29 27.91 17.63
C VAL A 115 -29.51 27.47 16.18
N ARG A 116 -28.86 26.39 15.72
CA ARG A 116 -28.98 25.91 14.33
C ARG A 116 -30.33 25.25 14.01
N GLN A 117 -30.99 24.66 15.02
CA GLN A 117 -32.34 24.12 14.85
C GLN A 117 -33.39 25.23 14.70
N ARG A 118 -33.30 26.27 15.54
CA ARG A 118 -34.22 27.42 15.50
C ARG A 118 -33.95 28.37 14.33
N PHE A 119 -32.68 28.62 14.02
CA PHE A 119 -32.25 29.49 12.93
C PHE A 119 -31.27 28.76 12.00
N PRO A 120 -31.77 27.92 11.07
CA PRO A 120 -30.92 27.10 10.18
C PRO A 120 -29.99 27.89 9.25
N PHE A 121 -30.25 29.19 9.08
CA PHE A 121 -29.44 30.12 8.30
C PHE A 121 -28.25 30.72 9.08
N LEU A 122 -28.08 30.33 10.35
CA LEU A 122 -26.98 30.79 11.20
C LEU A 122 -25.95 29.68 11.41
N ALA A 123 -24.68 30.04 11.24
CA ALA A 123 -23.53 29.23 11.61
C ALA A 123 -23.05 29.61 13.01
N THR A 124 -22.62 28.60 13.78
CA THR A 124 -22.12 28.80 15.15
C THR A 124 -20.71 28.21 15.30
N ALA A 125 -19.80 28.97 15.92
CA ALA A 125 -18.41 28.59 16.13
C ALA A 125 -17.96 28.91 17.57
N THR A 126 -17.03 28.13 18.12
CA THR A 126 -16.44 28.41 19.44
C THR A 126 -15.08 29.09 19.27
N ARG A 127 -14.89 30.28 19.85
CA ARG A 127 -13.61 31.00 19.84
C ARG A 127 -13.14 31.19 21.29
N GLY A 128 -12.18 30.38 21.72
CA GLY A 128 -11.78 30.33 23.14
C GLY A 128 -12.89 29.74 24.01
N ARG A 129 -13.44 30.53 24.94
CA ARG A 129 -14.57 30.15 25.80
C ARG A 129 -15.93 30.63 25.25
N GLU A 130 -15.94 31.48 24.23
CA GLU A 130 -17.17 32.10 23.72
C GLU A 130 -17.78 31.35 22.54
N VAL A 131 -19.12 31.38 22.45
CA VAL A 131 -19.88 30.92 21.28
C VAL A 131 -20.28 32.12 20.44
N VAL A 132 -19.84 32.13 19.18
CA VAL A 132 -20.11 33.20 18.22
C VAL A 132 -21.04 32.69 17.14
N VAL A 133 -21.98 33.54 16.73
CA VAL A 133 -23.01 33.27 15.71
C VAL A 133 -22.87 34.26 14.55
N ARG A 134 -23.02 33.75 13.32
CA ARG A 134 -22.96 34.54 12.08
C ARG A 134 -23.84 33.91 11.00
N GLY A 135 -24.05 34.60 9.88
CA GLY A 135 -24.75 34.01 8.72
C GLY A 135 -24.03 32.79 8.16
N ASP A 136 -24.78 31.75 7.78
CA ASP A 136 -24.24 30.57 7.09
C ASP A 136 -24.23 30.82 5.57
N GLU A 137 -23.05 31.07 5.00
CA GLU A 137 -22.88 31.25 3.56
C GLU A 137 -23.32 30.03 2.74
N GLY A 138 -23.32 28.83 3.32
CA GLY A 138 -23.81 27.62 2.68
C GLY A 138 -25.33 27.61 2.57
N TYR A 139 -26.01 28.11 3.61
CA TYR A 139 -27.45 28.32 3.57
C TYR A 139 -27.81 29.38 2.52
N ARG A 140 -27.05 30.49 2.46
CA ARG A 140 -27.24 31.56 1.48
C ARG A 140 -27.15 31.06 0.04
N GLU A 141 -26.07 30.32 -0.28
CA GLU A 141 -25.86 29.75 -1.62
C GLU A 141 -26.96 28.73 -1.96
N LEU A 142 -27.40 27.91 -1.01
CA LEU A 142 -28.45 26.93 -1.24
C LEU A 142 -29.81 27.61 -1.50
N ARG A 143 -30.14 28.69 -0.79
CA ARG A 143 -31.37 29.47 -1.00
C ARG A 143 -31.48 30.12 -2.38
N GLN A 144 -30.38 30.26 -3.12
CA GLN A 144 -30.41 30.73 -4.51
C GLN A 144 -30.91 29.65 -5.47
N LEU A 145 -30.89 28.38 -5.06
CA LEU A 145 -31.27 27.22 -5.89
C LEU A 145 -32.53 26.52 -5.39
N VAL A 146 -32.86 26.57 -4.10
CA VAL A 146 -34.02 25.86 -3.55
C VAL A 146 -34.89 26.78 -2.67
N SER A 147 -36.13 26.34 -2.43
CA SER A 147 -37.08 27.10 -1.62
C SER A 147 -36.61 27.23 -0.15
N GLU A 148 -37.17 28.20 0.58
CA GLU A 148 -36.84 28.40 1.99
C GLU A 148 -37.12 27.19 2.89
N PRO A 149 -38.28 26.51 2.72
CA PRO A 149 -38.56 25.30 3.48
C PRO A 149 -37.55 24.18 3.21
N GLU A 150 -37.12 23.99 1.97
CA GLU A 150 -36.15 22.97 1.59
C GLU A 150 -34.75 23.24 2.16
N ALA A 151 -34.26 24.48 2.02
CA ALA A 151 -32.96 24.86 2.58
C ALA A 151 -32.96 24.75 4.11
N SER A 152 -34.05 25.19 4.76
CA SER A 152 -34.19 25.09 6.22
C SER A 152 -34.30 23.65 6.69
N GLY A 153 -35.05 22.81 5.98
CA GLY A 153 -35.18 21.38 6.25
C GLY A 153 -33.83 20.67 6.11
N PHE A 154 -33.08 20.96 5.04
CA PHE A 154 -31.77 20.36 4.80
C PHE A 154 -30.75 20.70 5.90
N PHE A 155 -30.70 21.96 6.35
CA PHE A 155 -29.78 22.37 7.40
C PHE A 155 -30.17 21.83 8.79
N ARG A 156 -31.48 21.67 9.07
CA ARG A 156 -31.95 20.96 10.26
C ARG A 156 -31.55 19.47 10.24
N PHE A 157 -31.69 18.82 9.08
CA PHE A 157 -31.22 17.46 8.85
C PHE A 157 -29.70 17.34 9.07
N LEU A 158 -28.92 18.27 8.54
CA LEU A 158 -27.47 18.33 8.72
C LEU A 158 -27.04 18.44 10.18
N ASP A 159 -27.77 19.21 10.98
CA ASP A 159 -27.45 19.40 12.41
C ASP A 159 -27.95 18.23 13.27
N ALA A 160 -29.10 17.64 12.95
CA ALA A 160 -29.65 16.48 13.66
C ALA A 160 -28.73 15.26 13.62
N LYS A 161 -27.99 15.07 12.52
CA LYS A 161 -26.98 13.98 12.35
C LYS A 161 -27.48 12.58 12.71
N ALA A 162 -28.77 12.31 12.49
CA ALA A 162 -29.34 11.00 12.77
C ALA A 162 -28.73 9.96 11.83
N GLU A 163 -28.08 8.93 12.39
CA GLU A 163 -27.46 7.86 11.59
C GLU A 163 -28.54 7.12 10.76
N GLY A 164 -28.27 6.90 9.47
CA GLY A 164 -29.22 6.23 8.57
C GLY A 164 -30.36 7.10 8.03
N SER A 165 -30.48 8.36 8.47
CA SER A 165 -31.50 9.28 7.95
C SER A 165 -31.17 9.77 6.53
N THR A 166 -32.22 10.08 5.78
CA THR A 166 -32.15 10.71 4.45
C THR A 166 -32.97 12.00 4.43
N PHE A 167 -32.56 12.95 3.59
CA PHE A 167 -33.31 14.16 3.29
C PHE A 167 -33.63 14.19 1.79
N CYS A 168 -34.88 14.42 1.44
CA CYS A 168 -35.31 14.52 0.05
C CYS A 168 -35.71 15.97 -0.23
N PHE A 169 -35.14 16.55 -1.30
CA PHE A 169 -35.64 17.79 -1.88
C PHE A 169 -36.95 17.53 -2.62
N GLU A 170 -37.71 18.60 -2.90
CA GLU A 170 -38.95 18.50 -3.66
C GLU A 170 -38.69 17.95 -5.08
N PRO A 171 -39.71 17.35 -5.72
CA PRO A 171 -39.58 16.86 -7.08
C PRO A 171 -39.19 17.97 -8.04
N ASP A 172 -38.13 17.74 -8.81
CA ASP A 172 -37.56 18.70 -9.75
C ASP A 172 -37.42 18.03 -11.13
N PRO A 173 -38.21 18.44 -12.14
CA PRO A 173 -38.13 17.85 -13.48
C PRO A 173 -36.91 18.34 -14.28
N ASP A 174 -36.30 19.47 -13.92
CA ASP A 174 -35.19 20.07 -14.67
C ASP A 174 -33.83 19.42 -14.32
N LYS A 175 -33.22 18.77 -15.31
CA LYS A 175 -31.93 18.08 -15.15
C LYS A 175 -30.77 19.04 -14.88
N GLU A 176 -30.78 20.24 -15.45
CA GLU A 176 -29.72 21.22 -15.27
C GLU A 176 -29.80 21.84 -13.87
N HIS A 177 -31.00 22.16 -13.43
CA HIS A 177 -31.26 22.62 -12.06
C HIS A 177 -30.83 21.56 -11.03
N ARG A 178 -31.23 20.29 -11.20
CA ARG A 178 -30.77 19.20 -10.31
C ARG A 178 -29.25 19.07 -10.28
N ARG A 179 -28.58 19.25 -11.43
CA ARG A 179 -27.11 19.20 -11.51
C ARG A 179 -26.46 20.35 -10.75
N ALA A 180 -27.04 21.55 -10.79
CA ALA A 180 -26.56 22.70 -10.03
C ALA A 180 -26.65 22.47 -8.52
N VAL A 181 -27.78 21.93 -8.04
CA VAL A 181 -27.95 21.55 -6.62
C VAL A 181 -26.98 20.46 -6.20
N HIS A 182 -26.82 19.39 -7.01
CA HIS A 182 -25.82 18.34 -6.77
C HIS A 182 -24.39 18.88 -6.71
N HIS A 183 -24.04 19.81 -7.61
CA HIS A 183 -22.71 20.42 -7.64
C HIS A 183 -22.44 21.25 -6.39
N LEU A 184 -23.42 22.08 -5.97
CA LEU A 184 -23.31 22.89 -4.75
C LEU A 184 -23.13 22.02 -3.50
N LEU A 185 -23.99 20.99 -3.34
CA LEU A 185 -23.94 20.07 -2.21
C LEU A 185 -22.65 19.24 -2.19
N GLY A 186 -22.19 18.78 -3.36
CA GLY A 186 -20.91 18.07 -3.50
C GLY A 186 -19.71 18.95 -3.16
N ARG A 187 -19.69 20.20 -3.63
CA ARG A 187 -18.62 21.18 -3.38
C ARG A 187 -18.49 21.52 -1.90
N ARG A 188 -19.61 21.73 -1.20
CA ARG A 188 -19.64 22.20 0.21
C ARG A 188 -19.64 21.05 1.22
N PHE A 189 -20.37 19.97 0.95
CA PHE A 189 -20.65 18.91 1.91
C PHE A 189 -20.22 17.51 1.46
N GLY A 190 -19.57 17.36 0.30
CA GLY A 190 -19.25 16.04 -0.29
C GLY A 190 -18.33 15.14 0.54
N LYS A 191 -17.67 15.64 1.59
CA LYS A 191 -16.94 14.81 2.57
C LYS A 191 -17.86 14.14 3.60
N LEU A 192 -19.01 14.74 3.89
CA LEU A 192 -19.98 14.32 4.90
C LEU A 192 -21.19 13.61 4.29
N LEU A 193 -21.61 14.06 3.11
CA LEU A 193 -22.85 13.63 2.47
C LEU A 193 -22.60 12.92 1.13
N GLU A 194 -23.58 12.15 0.71
CA GLU A 194 -23.75 11.64 -0.64
C GLU A 194 -25.13 12.06 -1.15
N THR A 195 -25.18 12.50 -2.41
CA THR A 195 -26.41 12.96 -3.06
C THR A 195 -26.69 12.07 -4.27
N LYS A 196 -27.92 11.60 -4.42
CA LYS A 196 -28.38 10.85 -5.61
C LYS A 196 -29.74 11.36 -6.06
N SER A 197 -30.00 11.37 -7.35
CA SER A 197 -31.34 11.62 -7.89
C SER A 197 -32.07 10.28 -8.05
N PHE A 198 -33.31 10.19 -7.58
CA PHE A 198 -34.18 9.02 -7.76
C PHE A 198 -35.46 9.39 -8.48
N ALA A 199 -36.00 8.46 -9.27
CA ALA A 199 -37.33 8.59 -9.85
C ALA A 199 -38.38 8.26 -8.78
N LEU A 200 -39.32 9.17 -8.56
CA LEU A 200 -40.48 8.94 -7.72
C LEU A 200 -41.53 8.13 -8.49
N PRO A 201 -42.45 7.44 -7.80
CA PRO A 201 -43.49 6.60 -8.44
C PRO A 201 -44.40 7.31 -9.46
N ARG A 202 -44.40 8.66 -9.47
CA ARG A 202 -45.18 9.49 -10.40
C ARG A 202 -44.40 9.95 -11.64
N GLY A 203 -43.13 9.55 -11.79
CA GLY A 203 -42.28 9.90 -12.94
C GLY A 203 -41.34 11.09 -12.72
N ASP A 204 -41.55 11.87 -11.66
CA ASP A 204 -40.71 13.02 -11.32
C ASP A 204 -39.42 12.59 -10.62
N MET A 205 -38.32 13.34 -10.82
CA MET A 205 -37.01 13.06 -10.21
C MET A 205 -36.79 13.94 -8.98
N ALA A 206 -36.34 13.37 -7.87
CA ALA A 206 -36.00 14.13 -6.65
C ALA A 206 -34.57 13.86 -6.19
N ILE A 207 -33.94 14.85 -5.57
CA ILE A 207 -32.59 14.72 -5.02
C ILE A 207 -32.70 14.22 -3.58
N THR A 208 -32.12 13.05 -3.32
CA THR A 208 -32.00 12.50 -1.97
C THR A 208 -30.56 12.62 -1.47
N VAL A 209 -30.42 13.11 -0.25
CA VAL A 209 -29.16 13.27 0.47
C VAL A 209 -29.11 12.27 1.62
N ARG A 210 -27.95 11.64 1.82
CA ARG A 210 -27.66 10.80 2.99
C ARG A 210 -26.30 11.09 3.57
N PHE A 211 -26.12 10.83 4.86
CA PHE A 211 -24.78 10.83 5.47
C PHE A 211 -23.93 9.68 4.92
N ARG A 212 -22.66 9.96 4.61
CA ARG A 212 -21.70 8.90 4.30
C ARG A 212 -21.50 8.05 5.54
N GLY A 213 -21.75 6.75 5.44
CA GLY A 213 -21.56 5.83 6.55
C GLY A 213 -20.14 5.93 7.10
N ARG A 214 -20.00 6.11 8.43
CA ARG A 214 -18.73 5.87 9.11
C ARG A 214 -18.31 4.44 8.78
N ARG A 215 -17.07 4.25 8.30
CA ARG A 215 -16.48 2.92 8.09
C ARG A 215 -16.35 2.21 9.44
N SER A 216 -17.44 1.65 9.92
CA SER A 216 -17.41 0.62 10.95
C SER A 216 -17.10 -0.68 10.23
N ARG A 217 -15.99 -1.32 10.61
CA ARG A 217 -15.71 -2.72 10.29
C ARG A 217 -16.82 -3.57 10.93
N LYS A 218 -17.97 -3.70 10.28
CA LYS A 218 -18.96 -4.73 10.61
C LYS A 218 -18.94 -5.76 9.49
N ARG A 219 -18.70 -7.01 9.88
CA ARG A 219 -19.00 -8.20 9.07
C ARG A 219 -20.44 -8.05 8.55
N PRO A 220 -20.74 -8.37 7.29
CA PRO A 220 -22.12 -8.31 6.84
C PRO A 220 -22.92 -9.35 7.62
N ALA A 221 -24.01 -8.90 8.23
CA ALA A 221 -25.09 -9.76 8.67
C ALA A 221 -25.78 -10.29 7.41
N GLU A 222 -26.12 -11.57 7.42
CA GLU A 222 -26.87 -12.25 6.38
C GLU A 222 -28.24 -11.59 6.16
N GLY A 223 -28.65 -11.50 4.89
CA GLY A 223 -30.05 -11.29 4.52
C GLY A 223 -30.46 -9.87 4.13
N SER A 224 -29.95 -9.36 3.01
CA SER A 224 -30.68 -8.40 2.17
C SER A 224 -30.38 -8.69 0.69
N PRO A 225 -31.36 -9.10 -0.12
CA PRO A 225 -31.15 -9.37 -1.54
C PRO A 225 -31.33 -8.09 -2.36
N ASP A 226 -30.30 -7.25 -2.42
CA ASP A 226 -30.10 -6.34 -3.55
C ASP A 226 -28.65 -5.83 -3.65
N GLY A 227 -28.03 -6.04 -4.81
CA GLY A 227 -26.67 -5.61 -5.15
C GLY A 227 -25.54 -6.61 -4.83
N GLN A 228 -25.52 -7.77 -5.51
CA GLN A 228 -24.35 -8.65 -5.50
C GLN A 228 -23.13 -7.84 -5.99
N GLU A 229 -22.11 -7.69 -5.14
CA GLU A 229 -20.93 -6.94 -5.50
C GLU A 229 -20.24 -7.62 -6.70
N VAL A 230 -20.23 -6.95 -7.85
CA VAL A 230 -19.61 -7.46 -9.07
C VAL A 230 -18.10 -7.41 -8.94
N TYR A 231 -17.44 -8.56 -9.10
CA TYR A 231 -15.99 -8.68 -9.24
C TYR A 231 -15.67 -9.24 -10.62
N THR A 232 -14.73 -8.60 -11.32
CA THR A 232 -14.24 -9.09 -12.61
C THR A 232 -12.76 -9.40 -12.49
N ALA A 233 -12.41 -10.65 -12.75
CA ALA A 233 -11.03 -11.11 -12.88
C ALA A 233 -10.53 -10.95 -14.31
N PHE A 234 -9.24 -10.66 -14.44
CA PHE A 234 -8.55 -10.54 -15.72
C PHE A 234 -7.04 -10.77 -15.54
N THR A 235 -6.35 -11.02 -16.64
CA THR A 235 -4.89 -10.98 -16.71
C THR A 235 -4.45 -9.64 -17.29
N LEU A 236 -3.67 -8.89 -16.53
CA LEU A 236 -3.00 -7.68 -17.01
C LEU A 236 -1.64 -8.06 -17.58
N GLN A 237 -1.46 -7.87 -18.89
CA GLN A 237 -0.14 -7.73 -19.49
C GLN A 237 0.25 -6.25 -19.47
N LYS A 238 1.44 -5.93 -18.96
CA LYS A 238 2.01 -4.58 -19.06
C LYS A 238 3.44 -4.64 -19.58
N GLU A 239 3.85 -3.62 -20.31
CA GLU A 239 5.21 -3.47 -20.85
C GLU A 239 5.83 -2.15 -20.40
N ASN A 240 7.04 -2.20 -19.83
CA ASN A 240 7.79 -1.02 -19.38
C ASN A 240 7.01 -0.06 -18.43
N LEU A 241 6.06 -0.60 -17.67
CA LEU A 241 5.10 0.16 -16.86
C LEU A 241 5.05 -0.36 -15.43
N GLU A 242 4.93 0.52 -14.44
CA GLU A 242 4.77 0.13 -13.03
C GLU A 242 3.35 -0.40 -12.76
N THR A 243 3.19 -1.42 -11.92
CA THR A 243 1.86 -2.00 -11.61
C THR A 243 0.90 -0.95 -11.04
N LEU A 244 1.36 -0.09 -10.12
CA LEU A 244 0.51 0.93 -9.50
C LEU A 244 0.14 2.06 -10.47
N GLU A 245 1.02 2.37 -11.41
CA GLU A 245 0.76 3.33 -12.48
C GLU A 245 -0.30 2.78 -13.44
N ALA A 246 -0.16 1.51 -13.85
CA ALA A 246 -1.15 0.80 -14.65
C ALA A 246 -2.54 0.81 -13.99
N ILE A 247 -2.61 0.52 -12.69
CA ILE A 247 -3.86 0.60 -11.90
C ILE A 247 -4.43 2.02 -11.92
N GLY A 248 -3.59 3.05 -11.75
CA GLY A 248 -4.05 4.44 -11.79
C GLY A 248 -4.70 4.81 -13.14
N ILE A 249 -4.09 4.37 -14.24
CA ILE A 249 -4.61 4.59 -15.60
C ILE A 249 -5.93 3.83 -15.80
N LEU A 250 -5.98 2.55 -15.41
CA LEU A 250 -7.18 1.72 -15.52
C LEU A 250 -8.33 2.28 -14.67
N ALA A 251 -8.04 2.69 -13.44
CA ALA A 251 -9.01 3.26 -12.51
C ALA A 251 -9.63 4.54 -13.06
N ALA A 252 -8.80 5.44 -13.62
CA ALA A 252 -9.27 6.68 -14.25
C ALA A 252 -10.18 6.39 -15.46
N GLU A 253 -9.82 5.39 -16.27
CA GLU A 253 -10.61 5.01 -17.46
C GLU A 253 -11.97 4.38 -17.09
N LEU A 254 -11.98 3.55 -16.04
CA LEU A 254 -13.17 2.83 -15.59
C LEU A 254 -14.04 3.66 -14.65
N GLY A 255 -13.58 4.82 -14.19
CA GLY A 255 -14.30 5.66 -13.23
C GLY A 255 -14.38 5.03 -11.82
N VAL A 256 -13.40 4.19 -11.46
CA VAL A 256 -13.33 3.52 -10.15
C VAL A 256 -12.12 3.99 -9.35
N LEU A 257 -12.01 3.55 -8.09
CA LEU A 257 -10.86 3.89 -7.27
C LEU A 257 -9.70 2.91 -7.52
N PRO A 258 -8.43 3.34 -7.43
CA PRO A 258 -7.28 2.41 -7.44
C PRO A 258 -7.39 1.30 -6.39
N SER A 259 -8.05 1.59 -5.25
CA SER A 259 -8.30 0.62 -4.19
C SER A 259 -9.38 -0.43 -4.52
N ASP A 260 -10.13 -0.24 -5.60
CA ASP A 260 -11.09 -1.25 -6.10
C ASP A 260 -10.38 -2.37 -6.89
N PHE A 261 -9.09 -2.20 -7.21
CA PHE A 261 -8.23 -3.25 -7.77
C PHE A 261 -7.55 -4.07 -6.68
N SER A 262 -7.44 -5.36 -6.92
CA SER A 262 -6.70 -6.30 -6.08
C SER A 262 -5.79 -7.18 -6.93
N TYR A 263 -4.66 -7.55 -6.34
CA TYR A 263 -3.56 -8.30 -6.95
C TYR A 263 -2.76 -9.01 -5.85
N THR A 264 -1.92 -9.98 -6.23
CA THR A 264 -1.15 -10.79 -5.27
C THR A 264 0.25 -10.22 -5.01
N GLY A 265 0.79 -9.42 -5.93
CA GLY A 265 2.06 -8.72 -5.82
C GLY A 265 2.29 -7.69 -6.93
N ILE A 266 3.33 -6.87 -6.77
CA ILE A 266 3.81 -5.92 -7.79
C ILE A 266 4.84 -6.63 -8.67
N LYS A 267 4.91 -6.27 -9.95
CA LYS A 267 5.88 -6.82 -10.92
C LYS A 267 6.83 -5.74 -11.43
N ASP A 268 8.00 -6.15 -11.90
CA ASP A 268 9.03 -5.26 -12.45
C ASP A 268 8.49 -4.31 -13.53
N LYS A 269 8.94 -3.06 -13.53
CA LYS A 269 8.63 -2.10 -14.60
C LYS A 269 9.31 -2.49 -15.91
N LYS A 270 10.64 -2.62 -15.90
CA LYS A 270 11.47 -2.94 -17.08
C LYS A 270 11.36 -4.42 -17.45
N ALA A 271 10.18 -4.82 -17.89
CA ALA A 271 9.81 -6.19 -18.25
C ALA A 271 8.47 -6.19 -19.02
N ILE A 272 8.17 -7.29 -19.69
CA ILE A 272 6.79 -7.66 -20.05
C ILE A 272 6.25 -8.56 -18.94
N THR A 273 5.18 -8.15 -18.27
CA THR A 273 4.67 -8.89 -17.11
C THR A 273 3.20 -9.24 -17.26
N TYR A 274 2.85 -10.48 -16.94
CA TYR A 274 1.48 -10.99 -16.91
C TYR A 274 1.09 -11.28 -15.47
N GLN A 275 0.07 -10.59 -14.95
CA GLN A 275 -0.44 -10.88 -13.62
C GLN A 275 -1.98 -10.96 -13.57
N PRO A 276 -2.54 -11.92 -12.84
CA PRO A 276 -3.94 -11.91 -12.43
C PRO A 276 -4.29 -10.67 -11.61
N MET A 277 -5.45 -10.10 -11.90
CA MET A 277 -6.02 -8.96 -11.19
C MET A 277 -7.52 -9.15 -11.03
N VAL A 278 -8.10 -8.56 -10.00
CA VAL A 278 -9.55 -8.45 -9.82
C VAL A 278 -9.92 -7.00 -9.58
N VAL A 279 -10.92 -6.51 -10.31
CA VAL A 279 -11.52 -5.19 -10.13
C VAL A 279 -12.96 -5.31 -9.65
N LYS A 280 -13.32 -4.52 -8.64
CA LYS A 280 -14.67 -4.43 -8.09
C LYS A 280 -15.51 -3.39 -8.84
N LYS A 281 -16.84 -3.60 -8.91
CA LYS A 281 -17.84 -2.68 -9.51
C LYS A 281 -17.75 -2.51 -11.03
N VAL A 282 -17.00 -3.37 -11.71
CA VAL A 282 -16.82 -3.34 -13.17
C VAL A 282 -17.24 -4.69 -13.69
N THR A 283 -18.09 -4.72 -14.72
CA THR A 283 -18.52 -5.96 -15.38
C THR A 283 -17.48 -6.43 -16.40
N PRO A 284 -17.47 -7.72 -16.77
CA PRO A 284 -16.60 -8.25 -17.83
C PRO A 284 -16.71 -7.48 -19.15
N GLU A 285 -17.92 -7.07 -19.53
CA GLU A 285 -18.21 -6.34 -20.77
C GLU A 285 -17.57 -4.95 -20.73
N ARG A 286 -17.74 -4.22 -19.62
CA ARG A 286 -17.15 -2.89 -19.45
C ARG A 286 -15.63 -2.93 -19.49
N LEU A 287 -15.02 -3.99 -18.95
CA LEU A 287 -13.57 -4.16 -19.00
C LEU A 287 -13.08 -4.49 -20.41
N LYS A 288 -13.84 -5.28 -21.19
CA LYS A 288 -13.56 -5.57 -22.60
C LYS A 288 -13.60 -4.31 -23.46
N GLU A 289 -14.58 -3.43 -23.25
CA GLU A 289 -14.75 -2.17 -24.00
C GLU A 289 -13.51 -1.26 -23.98
N ILE A 290 -12.80 -1.20 -22.84
CA ILE A 290 -11.63 -0.34 -22.71
C ILE A 290 -10.33 -0.97 -23.24
N GLY A 291 -10.36 -2.26 -23.61
CA GLY A 291 -9.17 -3.05 -23.95
C GLY A 291 -8.32 -2.40 -25.04
N SER A 292 -8.92 -2.04 -26.17
CA SER A 292 -8.22 -1.41 -27.31
C SER A 292 -7.59 -0.05 -26.97
N LYS A 293 -8.19 0.71 -26.05
CA LYS A 293 -7.65 1.97 -25.56
C LYS A 293 -6.43 1.74 -24.66
N MET A 294 -6.42 0.65 -23.88
CA MET A 294 -5.32 0.31 -23.00
C MET A 294 -4.10 -0.21 -23.76
N GLU A 295 -4.30 -0.88 -24.91
CA GLU A 295 -3.19 -1.35 -25.75
C GLU A 295 -2.28 -0.20 -26.20
N LYS A 296 -2.88 0.94 -26.58
CA LYS A 296 -2.15 2.18 -26.93
C LYS A 296 -1.34 2.76 -25.76
N LYS A 297 -1.59 2.30 -24.54
CA LYS A 297 -0.90 2.71 -23.30
C LYS A 297 0.06 1.63 -22.78
N GLY A 298 0.41 0.64 -23.61
CA GLY A 298 1.35 -0.43 -23.23
C GLY A 298 0.75 -1.51 -22.31
N MET A 299 -0.57 -1.66 -22.31
CA MET A 299 -1.28 -2.64 -21.49
C MET A 299 -2.22 -3.50 -22.33
N LYS A 300 -2.18 -4.83 -22.16
CA LYS A 300 -3.21 -5.73 -22.74
C LYS A 300 -4.02 -6.37 -21.62
N ILE A 301 -5.33 -6.38 -21.79
CA ILE A 301 -6.27 -7.01 -20.85
C ILE A 301 -6.75 -8.31 -21.47
N GLN A 302 -6.51 -9.43 -20.79
CA GLN A 302 -6.79 -10.78 -21.29
C GLN A 302 -7.58 -11.58 -20.25
N ASN A 303 -8.11 -12.74 -20.63
CA ASN A 303 -8.75 -13.71 -19.73
C ASN A 303 -9.84 -13.10 -18.81
N ILE A 304 -10.70 -12.26 -19.36
CA ILE A 304 -11.71 -11.53 -18.58
C ILE A 304 -12.88 -12.45 -18.23
N HIS A 305 -13.19 -12.58 -16.94
CA HIS A 305 -14.30 -13.40 -16.44
C HIS A 305 -14.84 -12.87 -15.09
N SER A 306 -16.06 -13.24 -14.75
CA SER A 306 -16.65 -12.92 -13.45
C SER A 306 -15.92 -13.66 -12.32
N ALA A 307 -15.72 -12.99 -11.19
CA ALA A 307 -15.11 -13.54 -9.99
C ALA A 307 -16.05 -13.39 -8.78
N SER A 308 -15.82 -14.18 -7.75
CA SER A 308 -16.59 -14.12 -6.49
C SER A 308 -15.91 -13.29 -5.39
N GLN A 309 -14.60 -13.04 -5.50
CA GLN A 309 -13.83 -12.37 -4.45
C GLN A 309 -12.60 -11.62 -4.99
N HIS A 310 -12.05 -10.74 -4.15
CA HIS A 310 -10.79 -10.05 -4.38
C HIS A 310 -9.58 -10.98 -4.20
N LEU A 311 -8.47 -10.62 -4.82
CA LEU A 311 -7.16 -11.25 -4.57
C LEU A 311 -6.53 -10.69 -3.29
N ARG A 312 -5.79 -11.51 -2.54
CA ARG A 312 -4.98 -11.06 -1.41
C ARG A 312 -3.50 -11.11 -1.75
N LEU A 313 -2.75 -10.17 -1.18
CA LEU A 313 -1.29 -10.14 -1.32
C LEU A 313 -0.67 -11.45 -0.83
N GLY A 314 0.31 -11.97 -1.56
CA GLY A 314 0.98 -13.23 -1.27
C GLY A 314 0.25 -14.49 -1.73
N GLN A 315 -0.95 -14.39 -2.32
CA GLN A 315 -1.70 -15.54 -2.85
C GLN A 315 -1.24 -15.96 -4.25
N LEU A 316 0.05 -16.22 -4.42
CA LEU A 316 0.63 -16.74 -5.66
C LEU A 316 1.49 -17.97 -5.37
N LYS A 317 1.56 -18.90 -6.32
CA LYS A 317 2.47 -20.05 -6.24
C LYS A 317 3.91 -19.62 -6.49
N GLY A 318 4.11 -18.62 -7.34
CA GLY A 318 5.44 -18.18 -7.76
C GLY A 318 5.39 -17.32 -9.02
N ASN A 319 6.52 -17.18 -9.68
CA ASN A 319 6.63 -16.49 -10.95
C ASN A 319 7.45 -17.35 -11.92
N HIS A 320 6.95 -17.45 -13.14
CA HIS A 320 7.66 -17.98 -14.29
C HIS A 320 8.41 -16.85 -14.99
N PHE A 321 9.64 -17.11 -15.38
CA PHE A 321 10.53 -16.17 -16.03
C PHE A 321 10.97 -16.75 -17.37
N ASP A 322 10.82 -15.98 -18.45
CA ASP A 322 11.55 -16.20 -19.70
C ASP A 322 12.52 -15.04 -19.88
N ILE A 323 13.82 -15.33 -19.89
CA ILE A 323 14.88 -14.32 -19.89
C ILE A 323 15.84 -14.57 -21.03
N ILE A 324 16.21 -13.49 -21.72
CA ILE A 324 17.24 -13.48 -22.74
C ILE A 324 18.47 -12.75 -22.18
N VAL A 325 19.59 -13.47 -22.09
CA VAL A 325 20.89 -12.90 -21.78
C VAL A 325 21.64 -12.69 -23.10
N ARG A 326 22.00 -11.45 -23.39
CA ARG A 326 22.66 -11.07 -24.65
C ARG A 326 24.17 -10.92 -24.46
N ASP A 327 24.91 -10.82 -25.56
CA ASP A 327 26.35 -10.49 -25.60
C ASP A 327 27.19 -11.42 -24.72
N LEU A 328 26.96 -12.73 -24.85
CA LEU A 328 27.61 -13.72 -24.01
C LEU A 328 29.12 -13.74 -24.24
N LYS A 329 29.88 -13.63 -23.16
CA LYS A 329 31.36 -13.57 -23.16
C LYS A 329 31.93 -14.36 -22.00
N LEU A 330 33.11 -14.94 -22.19
CA LEU A 330 33.88 -15.53 -21.09
C LEU A 330 34.38 -14.44 -20.13
N HIS A 331 34.64 -14.79 -18.88
CA HIS A 331 35.43 -13.93 -18.01
C HIS A 331 36.86 -13.82 -18.56
N SER A 332 37.45 -12.62 -18.48
CA SER A 332 38.65 -12.18 -19.22
C SER A 332 39.96 -12.95 -18.98
N HIS A 333 39.95 -14.04 -18.21
CA HIS A 333 41.14 -14.81 -17.83
C HIS A 333 41.12 -16.28 -18.28
N ASP A 334 40.09 -16.71 -19.04
CA ASP A 334 39.80 -18.12 -19.24
C ASP A 334 39.77 -18.50 -20.73
N SER A 335 40.91 -18.37 -21.41
CA SER A 335 41.05 -18.55 -22.86
C SER A 335 40.98 -20.00 -23.35
N SER A 336 40.90 -20.99 -22.45
CA SER A 336 40.97 -22.42 -22.78
C SER A 336 39.65 -23.19 -22.69
N ALA A 337 38.55 -22.55 -22.30
CA ALA A 337 37.28 -23.24 -22.03
C ALA A 337 36.17 -22.80 -22.97
N ASP A 338 35.36 -23.76 -23.41
CA ASP A 338 34.20 -23.50 -24.26
C ASP A 338 33.08 -22.78 -23.50
N LEU A 339 32.45 -21.79 -24.14
CA LEU A 339 31.38 -20.99 -23.53
C LEU A 339 30.13 -21.84 -23.28
N LYS A 340 29.81 -22.79 -24.17
CA LYS A 340 28.62 -23.65 -24.02
C LYS A 340 28.82 -24.64 -22.87
N GLU A 341 30.03 -25.18 -22.71
CA GLU A 341 30.38 -26.00 -21.56
C GLU A 341 30.16 -25.26 -20.23
N ARG A 342 30.61 -24.00 -20.11
CA ARG A 342 30.39 -23.19 -18.90
C ARG A 342 28.92 -22.91 -18.61
N ILE A 343 28.15 -22.60 -19.65
CA ILE A 343 26.71 -22.40 -19.51
C ILE A 343 26.07 -23.71 -19.04
N SER A 344 26.43 -24.84 -19.64
CA SER A 344 25.92 -26.16 -19.25
C SER A 344 26.25 -26.49 -17.78
N GLU A 345 27.50 -26.28 -17.36
CA GLU A 345 27.93 -26.45 -15.97
C GLU A 345 27.14 -25.55 -15.00
N ALA A 346 26.96 -24.27 -15.35
CA ALA A 346 26.19 -23.33 -14.55
C ALA A 346 24.72 -23.75 -14.42
N MET A 347 24.12 -24.24 -15.50
CA MET A 347 22.73 -24.72 -15.53
C MET A 347 22.53 -26.00 -14.71
N GLU A 348 23.49 -26.92 -14.73
CA GLU A 348 23.42 -28.12 -13.89
C GLU A 348 23.64 -27.78 -12.41
N ASN A 349 24.55 -26.85 -12.09
CA ASN A 349 24.78 -26.39 -10.73
C ASN A 349 23.53 -25.72 -10.13
N ILE A 350 22.89 -24.78 -10.86
CA ILE A 350 21.68 -24.10 -10.34
C ILE A 350 20.51 -25.08 -10.17
N LYS A 351 20.42 -26.12 -11.03
CA LYS A 351 19.40 -27.15 -10.95
C LYS A 351 19.58 -28.07 -9.75
N THR A 352 20.81 -28.44 -9.43
CA THR A 352 21.14 -29.42 -8.37
C THR A 352 21.34 -28.78 -7.00
N LYS A 353 21.98 -27.60 -6.96
CA LYS A 353 22.38 -26.92 -5.71
C LYS A 353 21.48 -25.71 -5.38
N GLY A 354 20.72 -25.21 -6.36
CA GLY A 354 19.95 -23.99 -6.20
C GLY A 354 20.83 -22.76 -6.07
N PHE A 355 20.27 -21.72 -5.45
CA PHE A 355 20.94 -20.45 -5.19
C PHE A 355 20.66 -19.95 -3.78
N VAL A 356 21.55 -19.10 -3.27
CA VAL A 356 21.31 -18.40 -2.01
C VAL A 356 20.22 -17.36 -2.22
N ASN A 357 19.18 -17.41 -1.40
CA ASN A 357 17.95 -16.65 -1.55
C ASN A 357 18.08 -15.19 -1.09
N TYR A 358 19.15 -14.50 -1.51
CA TYR A 358 19.40 -13.10 -1.19
C TYR A 358 18.25 -12.19 -1.65
N TYR A 359 18.10 -11.08 -0.93
CA TYR A 359 17.39 -9.93 -1.44
C TYR A 359 18.23 -9.24 -2.53
N GLY A 360 17.69 -9.13 -3.74
CA GLY A 360 18.38 -8.51 -4.87
C GLY A 360 18.52 -6.98 -4.77
N PRO A 361 19.33 -6.35 -5.63
CA PRO A 361 19.58 -4.90 -5.64
C PRO A 361 18.31 -4.05 -5.70
N GLN A 362 17.26 -4.56 -6.35
CA GLN A 362 15.95 -3.92 -6.45
C GLN A 362 15.32 -3.63 -5.08
N ARG A 363 15.67 -4.41 -4.05
CA ARG A 363 15.18 -4.21 -2.69
C ARG A 363 15.76 -2.96 -2.03
N PHE A 364 16.96 -2.55 -2.44
CA PHE A 364 17.73 -1.48 -1.80
C PHE A 364 17.70 -0.17 -2.60
N GLY A 365 17.22 -0.21 -3.85
CA GLY A 365 17.26 0.94 -4.77
C GLY A 365 18.59 0.95 -5.53
N GLN A 366 18.62 0.27 -6.69
CA GLN A 366 19.81 0.18 -7.53
C GLN A 366 20.14 1.55 -8.16
N GLY A 367 21.43 1.91 -8.17
CA GLY A 367 21.92 3.15 -8.79
C GLY A 367 21.64 4.43 -8.00
N GLN A 368 21.44 4.32 -6.68
CA GLN A 368 21.25 5.45 -5.77
C GLN A 368 22.46 5.65 -4.86
N ASN A 369 22.82 6.92 -4.61
CA ASN A 369 23.86 7.34 -3.68
C ASN A 369 23.55 6.89 -2.24
N VAL A 370 22.27 6.96 -1.84
CA VAL A 370 21.77 6.45 -0.56
C VAL A 370 20.90 5.23 -0.80
N GLN A 371 21.28 4.11 -0.19
CA GLN A 371 20.49 2.90 -0.25
C GLN A 371 19.31 2.96 0.75
N THR A 372 18.22 2.28 0.40
CA THR A 372 16.96 2.29 1.15
C THR A 372 17.12 1.78 2.59
N ASP A 373 18.03 0.83 2.83
CA ASP A 373 18.34 0.30 4.16
C ASP A 373 18.90 1.36 5.12
N GLN A 374 19.66 2.33 4.61
CA GLN A 374 20.24 3.39 5.44
C GLN A 374 19.15 4.30 6.01
N ILE A 375 18.14 4.62 5.19
CA ILE A 375 16.94 5.32 5.64
C ILE A 375 16.20 4.46 6.68
N GLY A 376 16.05 3.15 6.42
CA GLY A 376 15.44 2.20 7.36
C GLY A 376 16.13 2.18 8.73
N LEU A 377 17.46 2.18 8.75
CA LEU A 377 18.27 2.23 9.96
C LEU A 377 18.05 3.54 10.74
N ALA A 378 18.06 4.69 10.05
CA ALA A 378 17.79 5.97 10.70
C ALA A 378 16.38 6.01 11.33
N LEU A 379 15.38 5.43 10.65
CA LEU A 379 14.01 5.32 11.18
C LEU A 379 13.92 4.40 12.41
N LEU A 380 14.61 3.25 12.40
CA LEU A 380 14.67 2.34 13.54
C LEU A 380 15.32 2.98 14.76
N ASN A 381 16.37 3.78 14.54
CA ASN A 381 17.05 4.55 15.58
C ASN A 381 16.29 5.82 16.02
N GLY A 382 15.09 6.08 15.48
CA GLY A 382 14.30 7.27 15.81
C GLY A 382 14.90 8.59 15.31
N LYS A 383 15.90 8.54 14.43
CA LYS A 383 16.59 9.71 13.87
C LYS A 383 15.82 10.28 12.68
N MET A 384 14.67 10.89 12.98
CA MET A 384 13.69 11.33 11.98
C MET A 384 14.24 12.38 11.00
N VAL A 385 15.05 13.32 11.50
CA VAL A 385 15.67 14.38 10.69
C VAL A 385 16.72 13.78 9.74
N GLU A 386 17.59 12.89 10.25
CA GLU A 386 18.58 12.16 9.45
C GLU A 386 17.89 11.34 8.35
N ALA A 387 16.82 10.62 8.68
CA ALA A 387 16.05 9.85 7.70
C ALA A 387 15.50 10.75 6.56
N VAL A 388 15.02 11.95 6.87
CA VAL A 388 14.58 12.92 5.85
C VAL A 388 15.76 13.39 4.99
N LYS A 389 16.90 13.74 5.61
CA LYS A 389 18.10 14.17 4.86
C LYS A 389 18.63 13.08 3.94
N LEU A 390 18.68 11.83 4.41
CA LEU A 390 19.01 10.66 3.60
C LEU A 390 18.04 10.48 2.43
N PHE A 391 16.73 10.60 2.67
CA PHE A 391 15.70 10.48 1.63
C PHE A 391 15.82 11.56 0.53
N PHE A 392 16.22 12.79 0.89
CA PHE A 392 16.45 13.89 -0.05
C PHE A 392 17.90 13.96 -0.57
N THR A 393 18.72 12.93 -0.34
CA THR A 393 20.07 12.91 -0.93
C THR A 393 19.96 12.86 -2.46
N PRO A 394 20.63 13.78 -3.17
CA PRO A 394 20.63 13.83 -4.63
C PRO A 394 21.56 12.78 -5.22
N GLU A 395 21.23 12.37 -6.44
CA GLU A 395 22.11 11.64 -7.34
C GLU A 395 23.00 12.61 -8.12
N ASP A 396 24.00 12.07 -8.82
CA ASP A 396 24.99 12.84 -9.59
C ASP A 396 24.44 13.37 -10.93
N THR A 397 23.18 13.10 -11.26
CA THR A 397 22.54 13.53 -12.50
C THR A 397 22.03 14.97 -12.43
N ASP A 398 22.09 15.70 -13.55
CA ASP A 398 21.65 17.10 -13.62
C ASP A 398 20.20 17.28 -14.09
N ASP A 399 19.26 16.63 -13.40
CA ASP A 399 17.83 16.73 -13.68
C ASP A 399 17.07 17.57 -12.62
N PRO A 400 15.82 18.02 -12.91
CA PRO A 400 15.04 18.86 -12.00
C PRO A 400 14.83 18.27 -10.60
N VAL A 401 14.75 16.95 -10.48
CA VAL A 401 14.56 16.28 -9.18
C VAL A 401 15.79 16.44 -8.31
N ASN A 402 16.97 16.20 -8.89
CA ASN A 402 18.23 16.32 -8.16
C ASN A 402 18.62 17.77 -7.86
N LYS A 403 18.27 18.72 -8.74
CA LYS A 403 18.37 20.17 -8.44
C LYS A 403 17.50 20.55 -7.23
N ALA A 404 16.25 20.08 -7.19
CA ALA A 404 15.36 20.32 -6.05
C ALA A 404 15.88 19.70 -4.75
N LYS A 405 16.34 18.44 -4.81
CA LYS A 405 16.96 17.75 -3.67
C LYS A 405 18.19 18.48 -3.11
N ARG A 406 19.11 18.93 -3.98
CA ARG A 406 20.28 19.75 -3.59
C ARG A 406 19.85 21.05 -2.91
N HIS A 407 18.88 21.75 -3.51
CA HIS A 407 18.35 22.97 -2.93
C HIS A 407 17.80 22.74 -1.51
N PHE A 408 16.98 21.70 -1.32
CA PHE A 408 16.45 21.36 0.01
C PHE A 408 17.55 21.09 1.04
N LEU A 409 18.59 20.34 0.69
CA LEU A 409 19.67 20.03 1.65
C LEU A 409 20.53 21.25 2.01
N GLN A 410 20.63 22.23 1.12
CA GLN A 410 21.41 23.46 1.35
C GLN A 410 20.63 24.52 2.12
N THR A 411 19.32 24.65 1.87
CA THR A 411 18.51 25.77 2.37
C THR A 411 17.47 25.37 3.40
N GLU A 412 17.10 24.09 3.48
CA GLU A 412 15.95 23.56 4.20
C GLU A 412 14.61 24.23 3.80
N ASP A 413 14.56 24.92 2.65
CA ASP A 413 13.34 25.56 2.11
C ASP A 413 12.41 24.50 1.49
N ALA A 414 11.49 24.01 2.32
CA ALA A 414 10.49 23.05 1.89
C ALA A 414 9.51 23.61 0.83
N LYS A 415 9.22 24.91 0.85
CA LYS A 415 8.26 25.54 -0.06
C LYS A 415 8.87 25.72 -1.45
N GLY A 416 10.06 26.31 -1.54
CA GLY A 416 10.80 26.45 -2.79
C GLY A 416 11.07 25.11 -3.45
N THR A 417 11.54 24.13 -2.67
CA THR A 417 11.77 22.75 -3.16
C THR A 417 10.51 22.12 -3.75
N LEU A 418 9.34 22.32 -3.12
CA LEU A 418 8.08 21.76 -3.60
C LEU A 418 7.69 22.28 -4.99
N MET A 419 8.03 23.53 -5.31
CA MET A 419 7.77 24.15 -6.61
C MET A 419 8.72 23.65 -7.70
N MET A 420 9.93 23.22 -7.33
CA MET A 420 10.92 22.67 -8.26
C MET A 420 10.65 21.20 -8.62
N LEU A 421 9.93 20.44 -7.78
CA LEU A 421 9.73 19.01 -7.97
C LEU A 421 8.62 18.66 -8.99
N PRO A 422 8.92 17.75 -9.95
CA PRO A 422 7.92 17.21 -10.86
C PRO A 422 6.74 16.54 -10.14
N GLU A 423 5.54 16.59 -10.73
CA GLU A 423 4.32 16.01 -10.14
C GLU A 423 4.39 14.49 -9.91
N CYS A 424 5.21 13.77 -10.67
CA CYS A 424 5.38 12.33 -10.52
C CYS A 424 6.11 11.93 -9.21
N LYS A 425 6.78 12.86 -8.52
CA LYS A 425 7.52 12.61 -7.27
C LYS A 425 6.62 12.73 -6.04
N VAL A 426 5.59 11.88 -5.99
CA VAL A 426 4.51 11.97 -5.01
C VAL A 426 5.02 11.89 -3.57
N ARG A 427 5.95 10.97 -3.26
CA ARG A 427 6.47 10.77 -1.88
C ARG A 427 7.24 11.99 -1.39
N GLU A 428 8.11 12.52 -2.23
CA GLU A 428 8.92 13.71 -1.98
C GLU A 428 8.01 14.92 -1.72
N LYS A 429 6.99 15.13 -2.56
CA LYS A 429 6.04 16.23 -2.38
C LYS A 429 5.19 16.07 -1.11
N MET A 430 4.81 14.85 -0.72
CA MET A 430 4.09 14.60 0.53
C MET A 430 4.94 14.99 1.76
N LEU A 431 6.21 14.58 1.77
CA LEU A 431 7.16 14.96 2.82
C LEU A 431 7.34 16.48 2.89
N LEU A 432 7.64 17.15 1.78
CA LEU A 432 7.87 18.60 1.76
C LEU A 432 6.64 19.41 2.17
N ARG A 433 5.43 18.98 1.79
CA ARG A 433 4.18 19.64 2.25
C ARG A 433 4.04 19.60 3.78
N ALA A 434 4.44 18.50 4.41
CA ALA A 434 4.43 18.38 5.85
C ALA A 434 5.56 19.21 6.49
N LEU A 435 6.77 19.15 5.94
CA LEU A 435 7.91 19.93 6.44
C LEU A 435 7.67 21.44 6.33
N ASN A 436 7.05 21.91 5.25
CA ASN A 436 6.63 23.32 5.12
C ASN A 436 5.61 23.75 6.18
N ARG A 437 4.79 22.81 6.68
CA ARG A 437 3.76 23.10 7.69
C ARG A 437 4.28 23.01 9.12
N TYR A 438 5.19 22.08 9.39
CA TYR A 438 5.59 21.70 10.75
C TYR A 438 7.09 21.94 11.04
N GLY A 439 7.86 22.39 10.05
CA GLY A 439 9.29 22.65 10.14
C GLY A 439 10.17 21.41 9.90
N VAL A 440 11.46 21.65 9.71
CA VAL A 440 12.50 20.61 9.59
C VAL A 440 13.09 20.32 10.98
N ASN A 441 12.25 19.76 11.85
CA ASN A 441 12.62 19.35 13.21
C ASN A 441 12.09 17.93 13.47
N HIS A 442 12.36 17.36 14.64
CA HIS A 442 11.96 15.98 14.96
C HIS A 442 10.45 15.73 14.77
N GLU A 443 9.58 16.63 15.26
CA GLU A 443 8.12 16.48 15.12
C GLU A 443 7.68 16.68 13.66
N GLY A 444 8.21 17.70 12.98
CA GLY A 444 7.89 17.97 11.58
C GLY A 444 8.32 16.84 10.64
N CYS A 445 9.50 16.26 10.86
CA CYS A 445 9.98 15.07 10.14
C CYS A 445 9.13 13.84 10.47
N THR A 446 8.72 13.65 11.73
CA THR A 446 7.78 12.57 12.12
C THR A 446 6.46 12.70 11.37
N ARG A 447 5.88 13.92 11.32
CA ARG A 447 4.65 14.21 10.55
C ARG A 447 4.86 14.03 9.05
N GLY A 448 6.04 14.38 8.55
CA GLY A 448 6.44 14.15 7.17
C GLY A 448 6.44 12.69 6.81
N TRP A 449 7.13 11.86 7.59
CA TRP A 449 7.07 10.41 7.41
C TRP A 449 5.64 9.92 7.52
N LEU A 450 4.88 10.31 8.55
CA LEU A 450 3.48 9.90 8.73
C LEU A 450 2.55 10.25 7.56
N SER A 451 2.91 11.23 6.73
CA SER A 451 2.14 11.57 5.54
C SER A 451 2.20 10.46 4.48
N ILE A 452 3.33 9.76 4.35
CA ILE A 452 3.51 8.66 3.39
C ILE A 452 2.65 7.45 3.83
N PRO A 453 1.97 6.73 2.92
CA PRO A 453 1.19 5.55 3.29
C PRO A 453 2.01 4.48 4.03
N HIS A 454 1.39 3.80 5.00
CA HIS A 454 2.06 2.79 5.84
C HIS A 454 2.85 1.75 5.03
N SER A 455 2.26 1.21 3.95
CA SER A 455 2.89 0.22 3.08
C SER A 455 4.19 0.69 2.42
N MET A 456 4.32 1.99 2.15
CA MET A 456 5.53 2.58 1.59
C MET A 456 6.56 2.93 2.68
N ARG A 457 6.12 3.33 3.88
CA ARG A 457 7.03 3.64 4.99
C ARG A 457 7.72 2.42 5.55
N ILE A 458 6.96 1.33 5.74
CA ILE A 458 7.50 0.10 6.30
C ILE A 458 8.57 -0.52 5.39
N PHE A 459 8.52 -0.23 4.09
CA PHE A 459 9.49 -0.70 3.10
C PHE A 459 10.94 -0.31 3.46
N TYR A 460 11.18 0.91 3.97
CA TYR A 460 12.51 1.36 4.37
C TYR A 460 13.10 0.48 5.48
N VAL A 461 12.30 0.25 6.52
CA VAL A 461 12.70 -0.62 7.64
C VAL A 461 12.89 -2.06 7.17
N HIS A 462 12.02 -2.56 6.29
CA HIS A 462 12.19 -3.90 5.74
C HIS A 462 13.42 -4.03 4.83
N ALA A 463 13.87 -2.96 4.16
CA ALA A 463 15.12 -2.98 3.40
C ALA A 463 16.33 -3.16 4.34
N TYR A 464 16.33 -2.49 5.50
CA TYR A 464 17.34 -2.74 6.54
C TYR A 464 17.32 -4.21 7.01
N CYS A 465 16.14 -4.74 7.32
CA CYS A 465 16.02 -6.14 7.74
C CYS A 465 16.53 -7.11 6.66
N SER A 466 16.27 -6.81 5.38
CA SER A 466 16.77 -7.57 4.22
C SER A 466 18.30 -7.54 4.12
N LYS A 467 18.94 -6.41 4.42
CA LYS A 467 20.41 -6.31 4.43
C LYS A 467 21.03 -7.19 5.49
N ILE A 468 20.53 -7.10 6.73
CA ILE A 468 21.01 -7.92 7.84
C ILE A 468 20.84 -9.41 7.54
N TRP A 469 19.72 -9.79 6.91
CA TRP A 469 19.51 -11.16 6.48
C TRP A 469 20.52 -11.62 5.41
N ASN A 470 20.81 -10.79 4.39
CA ASN A 470 21.82 -11.12 3.39
C ASN A 470 23.19 -11.33 4.03
N GLU A 471 23.62 -10.40 4.89
CA GLU A 471 24.90 -10.49 5.61
C GLU A 471 24.96 -11.75 6.51
N ALA A 472 23.86 -12.08 7.21
CA ALA A 472 23.75 -13.28 8.03
C ALA A 472 23.85 -14.57 7.22
N ALA A 473 23.18 -14.61 6.05
CA ALA A 473 23.22 -15.76 5.16
C ALA A 473 24.64 -16.01 4.62
N SER A 474 25.35 -14.94 4.24
CA SER A 474 26.76 -15.06 3.84
C SER A 474 27.64 -15.56 4.98
N TYR A 475 27.53 -14.96 6.16
CA TYR A 475 28.30 -15.37 7.35
C TYR A 475 28.03 -16.84 7.71
N ARG A 476 26.75 -17.27 7.66
CA ARG A 476 26.35 -18.65 7.94
C ARG A 476 26.96 -19.65 6.96
N LEU A 477 26.99 -19.31 5.67
CA LEU A 477 27.56 -20.15 4.63
C LEU A 477 29.10 -20.18 4.70
N GLU A 478 29.73 -19.08 5.07
CA GLU A 478 31.19 -18.99 5.24
C GLU A 478 31.70 -19.89 6.36
N ILE A 479 31.01 -19.91 7.51
CA ILE A 479 31.48 -20.66 8.69
C ILE A 479 31.18 -22.15 8.62
N TYR A 480 29.97 -22.51 8.19
CA TYR A 480 29.50 -23.90 8.28
C TYR A 480 29.21 -24.54 6.91
N GLY A 481 29.35 -23.80 5.81
CA GLY A 481 29.07 -24.30 4.46
C GLY A 481 27.65 -24.83 4.32
N SER A 482 27.52 -25.95 3.59
CA SER A 482 26.25 -26.64 3.34
C SER A 482 25.84 -27.63 4.45
N LYS A 483 26.65 -27.80 5.50
CA LYS A 483 26.32 -28.69 6.61
C LYS A 483 25.26 -28.04 7.49
N VAL A 484 24.23 -28.78 7.91
CA VAL A 484 23.32 -28.34 8.98
C VAL A 484 23.97 -28.65 10.32
N VAL A 485 23.99 -27.66 11.22
CA VAL A 485 24.68 -27.77 12.51
C VAL A 485 23.74 -27.48 13.68
N GLU A 486 24.11 -27.92 14.87
CA GLU A 486 23.43 -27.57 16.11
C GLU A 486 23.20 -26.05 16.20
N GLY A 487 22.00 -25.68 16.61
CA GLY A 487 21.56 -24.31 16.74
C GLY A 487 21.05 -23.63 15.47
N ASP A 488 21.13 -24.29 14.31
CA ASP A 488 20.42 -23.83 13.10
C ASP A 488 18.90 -23.84 13.32
N LEU A 489 18.19 -23.00 12.56
CA LEU A 489 16.73 -22.97 12.57
C LEU A 489 16.18 -23.68 11.34
N VAL A 490 15.18 -24.53 11.53
CA VAL A 490 14.47 -25.24 10.44
C VAL A 490 12.95 -25.15 10.63
N PHE A 491 12.19 -25.22 9.55
CA PHE A 491 10.74 -25.41 9.66
C PHE A 491 10.42 -26.88 9.94
N THR A 492 9.56 -27.15 10.91
CA THR A 492 9.02 -28.50 11.14
C THR A 492 7.90 -28.79 10.15
N GLU A 493 7.86 -30.01 9.62
CA GLU A 493 6.82 -30.48 8.68
C GLU A 493 5.48 -30.79 9.36
N GLU A 494 5.30 -30.43 10.64
CA GLU A 494 4.05 -30.71 11.36
C GLU A 494 2.90 -29.87 10.75
N ASN A 495 1.99 -30.59 10.10
CA ASN A 495 0.78 -30.14 9.42
C ASN A 495 -0.28 -29.62 10.40
N ASP A 496 0.10 -28.69 11.27
CA ASP A 496 -0.88 -27.98 12.09
C ASP A 496 -1.31 -26.70 11.33
N GLU A 497 -2.44 -26.80 10.63
CA GLU A 497 -3.08 -25.73 9.85
C GLU A 497 -3.50 -24.52 10.73
N GLY A 498 -3.33 -24.61 12.06
CA GLY A 498 -3.64 -23.56 13.04
C GLY A 498 -2.45 -22.70 13.51
N LEU A 499 -1.19 -23.10 13.30
CA LEU A 499 -0.02 -22.40 13.85
C LEU A 499 0.57 -21.36 12.90
N SER A 500 0.97 -20.21 13.46
CA SER A 500 1.74 -19.20 12.74
C SER A 500 3.06 -19.80 12.26
N LEU A 501 3.54 -19.42 11.07
CA LEU A 501 4.86 -19.85 10.56
C LEU A 501 5.99 -19.58 11.57
N ASN A 502 5.85 -18.57 12.42
CA ASN A 502 6.86 -18.26 13.43
C ASN A 502 6.91 -19.28 14.59
N ASP A 503 5.81 -20.01 14.82
CA ASP A 503 5.71 -21.05 15.86
C ASP A 503 6.20 -22.41 15.35
N LYS A 504 6.27 -22.60 14.02
CA LYS A 504 6.75 -23.82 13.35
C LYS A 504 8.28 -23.92 13.23
N VAL A 505 9.02 -23.03 13.88
CA VAL A 505 10.49 -23.01 13.81
C VAL A 505 11.11 -23.78 14.96
N HIS A 506 11.89 -24.80 14.59
CA HIS A 506 12.66 -25.67 15.48
C HIS A 506 14.15 -25.33 15.43
N VAL A 507 14.82 -25.48 16.58
CA VAL A 507 16.26 -25.29 16.73
C VAL A 507 16.91 -26.66 16.66
N VAL A 508 17.79 -26.88 15.68
CA VAL A 508 18.49 -28.15 15.49
C VAL A 508 19.32 -28.50 16.73
N THR A 509 19.16 -29.72 17.23
CA THR A 509 19.89 -30.22 18.40
C THR A 509 21.12 -31.06 18.01
N ALA A 510 22.11 -31.21 18.90
CA ALA A 510 23.30 -32.03 18.65
C ALA A 510 23.01 -33.49 18.19
N PRO A 511 22.00 -34.20 18.74
CA PRO A 511 21.63 -35.53 18.24
C PRO A 511 21.09 -35.49 16.80
N GLU A 512 20.34 -34.44 16.43
CA GLU A 512 19.77 -34.30 15.09
C GLU A 512 20.82 -33.93 14.04
N GLU A 513 21.82 -33.13 14.42
CA GLU A 513 23.02 -32.90 13.61
C GLU A 513 23.76 -34.22 13.37
N SER A 514 24.03 -34.99 14.44
CA SER A 514 24.75 -36.26 14.36
C SER A 514 24.02 -37.30 13.49
N ALA A 515 22.69 -37.25 13.48
CA ALA A 515 21.84 -38.10 12.65
C ALA A 515 21.65 -37.59 11.21
N ASN A 516 22.20 -36.42 10.84
CA ASN A 516 21.95 -35.74 9.55
C ASN A 516 20.46 -35.65 9.20
N LYS A 517 19.62 -35.34 10.19
CA LYS A 517 18.15 -35.38 10.06
C LYS A 517 17.60 -34.36 9.06
N TYR A 518 18.27 -33.22 8.91
CA TYR A 518 17.80 -32.09 8.12
C TYR A 518 18.76 -31.75 6.98
N SER A 519 18.21 -31.16 5.91
CA SER A 519 18.98 -30.64 4.76
C SER A 519 19.15 -29.12 4.84
N ILE A 520 20.21 -28.59 4.24
CA ILE A 520 20.44 -27.14 4.11
C ILE A 520 19.26 -26.39 3.46
N HIS A 521 18.48 -27.05 2.62
CA HIS A 521 17.28 -26.47 1.99
C HIS A 521 16.16 -26.18 3.01
N GLN A 522 16.15 -26.86 4.15
CA GLN A 522 15.21 -26.63 5.24
C GLN A 522 15.69 -25.55 6.22
N VAL A 523 16.98 -25.18 6.16
CA VAL A 523 17.55 -24.16 7.06
C VAL A 523 17.01 -22.77 6.71
N VAL A 524 16.55 -22.08 7.73
CA VAL A 524 16.02 -20.73 7.66
C VAL A 524 16.83 -19.79 8.54
N LEU A 525 16.88 -18.52 8.15
CA LEU A 525 17.41 -17.45 8.98
C LEU A 525 16.33 -16.43 9.28
N PRO A 526 16.36 -15.82 10.48
CA PRO A 526 15.38 -14.82 10.84
C PRO A 526 15.64 -13.49 10.13
N MET A 527 14.56 -12.91 9.61
CA MET A 527 14.46 -11.48 9.35
C MET A 527 14.24 -10.78 10.68
N VAL A 528 15.17 -9.91 11.07
CA VAL A 528 15.16 -9.25 12.38
C VAL A 528 13.82 -8.58 12.70
N GLY A 529 13.38 -8.72 13.95
CA GLY A 529 12.05 -8.28 14.39
C GLY A 529 11.82 -8.59 15.88
N HIS A 530 10.64 -8.24 16.40
CA HIS A 530 10.33 -8.43 17.83
C HIS A 530 9.69 -9.78 18.20
N SER A 531 9.37 -10.62 17.21
CA SER A 531 8.62 -11.87 17.38
C SER A 531 9.27 -13.03 16.61
N ILE A 532 10.59 -13.18 16.77
CA ILE A 532 11.44 -14.19 16.14
C ILE A 532 12.40 -14.83 17.16
N LYS A 533 12.89 -16.02 16.82
CA LYS A 533 13.99 -16.72 17.49
C LYS A 533 15.26 -16.50 16.66
N TYR A 534 16.40 -16.40 17.35
CA TYR A 534 17.72 -16.40 16.72
C TYR A 534 18.33 -17.81 16.79
N PRO A 535 19.22 -18.17 15.84
CA PRO A 535 20.03 -19.39 15.95
C PRO A 535 20.78 -19.43 17.28
N SER A 536 20.95 -20.61 17.90
CA SER A 536 21.68 -20.77 19.16
C SER A 536 23.18 -21.02 18.99
N ASN A 537 23.72 -20.84 17.78
CA ASN A 537 25.12 -21.01 17.43
C ASN A 537 25.82 -19.67 17.15
N GLN A 538 27.01 -19.69 16.53
CA GLN A 538 27.80 -18.48 16.23
C GLN A 538 27.04 -17.46 15.38
N VAL A 539 26.05 -17.90 14.60
CA VAL A 539 25.22 -16.99 13.77
C VAL A 539 24.32 -16.13 14.64
N GLY A 540 23.77 -16.68 15.73
CA GLY A 540 23.00 -15.90 16.70
C GLY A 540 23.83 -14.82 17.40
N GLN A 541 25.04 -15.17 17.80
CA GLN A 541 26.00 -14.22 18.37
C GLN A 541 26.33 -13.10 17.38
N TRP A 542 26.58 -13.47 16.11
CA TRP A 542 26.80 -12.51 15.04
C TRP A 542 25.63 -11.53 14.87
N TYR A 543 24.38 -11.99 14.94
CA TYR A 543 23.21 -11.08 14.86
C TYR A 543 23.24 -10.03 15.97
N HIS A 544 23.53 -10.44 17.21
CA HIS A 544 23.61 -9.52 18.35
C HIS A 544 24.71 -8.48 18.18
N GLU A 545 25.92 -8.91 17.81
CA GLU A 545 27.05 -8.01 17.58
C GLU A 545 26.78 -7.04 16.41
N ARG A 546 26.24 -7.56 15.31
CA ARG A 546 25.96 -6.79 14.11
C ARG A 546 24.91 -5.71 14.35
N LEU A 547 23.84 -6.04 15.08
CA LEU A 547 22.81 -5.08 15.48
C LEU A 547 23.34 -4.05 16.48
N SER A 548 24.24 -4.45 17.39
CA SER A 548 24.89 -3.53 18.32
C SER A 548 25.73 -2.47 17.62
N LYS A 549 26.48 -2.85 16.56
CA LYS A 549 27.24 -1.90 15.70
C LYS A 549 26.36 -0.81 15.08
N ASP A 550 25.09 -1.12 14.82
CA ASP A 550 24.11 -0.19 14.24
C ASP A 550 23.30 0.58 15.31
N GLY A 551 23.63 0.41 16.59
CA GLY A 551 22.91 1.03 17.72
C GLY A 551 21.57 0.36 18.05
N LEU A 552 21.29 -0.81 17.49
CA LEU A 552 20.00 -1.50 17.61
C LEU A 552 19.94 -2.57 18.71
N GLN A 553 20.93 -2.63 19.62
CA GLN A 553 20.96 -3.62 20.72
C GLN A 553 19.67 -3.63 21.57
N MET A 554 19.10 -2.46 21.85
CA MET A 554 17.86 -2.30 22.64
C MET A 554 16.64 -2.04 21.75
N CYS A 555 16.79 -2.17 20.42
CA CYS A 555 15.72 -1.92 19.47
C CYS A 555 14.62 -2.97 19.63
N LYS A 556 13.40 -2.51 19.95
CA LYS A 556 12.22 -3.39 20.02
C LYS A 556 11.59 -3.63 18.65
N PHE A 557 12.24 -3.24 17.56
CA PHE A 557 11.72 -3.31 16.18
C PHE A 557 10.29 -2.76 16.06
N ARG A 558 10.05 -1.67 16.81
CA ARG A 558 8.81 -0.90 16.86
C ARG A 558 9.20 0.56 16.76
N VAL A 559 8.52 1.29 15.88
CA VAL A 559 8.69 2.74 15.76
C VAL A 559 7.32 3.37 16.01
N PRO A 560 6.91 3.54 17.30
CA PRO A 560 5.58 4.04 17.65
C PRO A 560 5.20 5.38 17.00
N PRO A 561 6.11 6.39 16.88
CA PRO A 561 5.79 7.64 16.20
C PRO A 561 5.34 7.46 14.74
N LEU A 562 5.79 6.39 14.08
CA LEU A 562 5.45 6.08 12.69
C LEU A 562 4.43 4.96 12.55
N GLN A 563 3.92 4.43 13.67
CA GLN A 563 3.01 3.28 13.74
C GLN A 563 3.58 2.05 13.01
N LEU A 564 4.91 1.87 13.04
CA LEU A 564 5.57 0.73 12.41
C LEU A 564 5.83 -0.35 13.45
N ASN A 565 5.46 -1.57 13.10
CA ASN A 565 5.62 -2.76 13.93
C ASN A 565 6.22 -3.88 13.08
N ILE A 566 7.41 -4.36 13.44
CA ILE A 566 8.18 -5.32 12.64
C ILE A 566 8.31 -6.62 13.43
N PRO A 567 7.35 -7.56 13.29
CA PRO A 567 7.40 -8.83 14.02
C PRO A 567 8.61 -9.69 13.62
N GLY A 568 9.14 -9.51 12.41
CA GLY A 568 10.11 -10.43 11.82
C GLY A 568 9.41 -11.66 11.24
N CYS A 569 10.17 -12.43 10.48
CA CYS A 569 9.75 -13.68 9.86
C CYS A 569 10.98 -14.54 9.58
N TYR A 570 10.79 -15.72 9.02
CA TYR A 570 11.88 -16.62 8.66
C TYR A 570 11.94 -16.80 7.14
N ARG A 571 13.16 -16.97 6.63
CA ARG A 571 13.41 -17.12 5.21
C ARG A 571 14.47 -18.19 4.99
N HIS A 572 14.20 -19.11 4.07
CA HIS A 572 15.15 -20.15 3.66
C HIS A 572 16.43 -19.56 3.10
N ILE A 573 17.56 -20.14 3.47
CA ILE A 573 18.88 -19.75 2.95
C ILE A 573 18.99 -20.12 1.47
N LEU A 574 18.64 -21.35 1.11
CA LEU A 574 18.71 -21.84 -0.28
C LEU A 574 17.32 -21.98 -0.88
N LYS A 575 17.22 -21.70 -2.19
CA LYS A 575 16.04 -21.96 -3.00
C LYS A 575 16.44 -22.62 -4.31
N ASN A 576 15.56 -23.49 -4.79
CA ASN A 576 15.76 -24.24 -6.02
C ASN A 576 14.93 -23.64 -7.14
N VAL A 577 15.44 -23.81 -8.35
CA VAL A 577 14.75 -23.44 -9.58
C VAL A 577 13.85 -24.60 -9.99
N GLN A 578 12.62 -24.30 -10.41
CA GLN A 578 11.68 -25.29 -10.94
C GLN A 578 11.53 -25.09 -12.45
N ASN A 579 11.22 -26.17 -13.18
CA ASN A 579 10.95 -26.12 -14.63
C ASN A 579 12.04 -25.41 -15.46
N LEU A 580 13.32 -25.58 -15.08
CA LEU A 580 14.44 -24.98 -15.78
C LEU A 580 14.61 -25.59 -17.17
N SER A 581 14.63 -24.73 -18.19
CA SER A 581 15.02 -25.06 -19.56
C SER A 581 15.85 -23.92 -20.15
N TYR A 582 16.77 -24.25 -21.04
CA TYR A 582 17.58 -23.24 -21.71
C TYR A 582 18.01 -23.69 -23.10
N PHE A 583 18.30 -22.73 -23.97
CA PHE A 583 18.98 -22.95 -25.24
C PHE A 583 19.82 -21.73 -25.62
N ILE A 584 20.80 -21.94 -26.49
CA ILE A 584 21.69 -20.90 -26.99
C ILE A 584 21.33 -20.63 -28.44
N GLU A 585 21.15 -19.36 -28.79
CA GLU A 585 20.83 -18.90 -30.14
C GLU A 585 21.97 -18.01 -30.66
N GLY A 586 22.31 -18.13 -31.95
CA GLY A 586 23.35 -17.32 -32.63
C GLY A 586 24.50 -18.15 -33.23
N SER A 587 25.29 -17.52 -34.11
CA SER A 587 26.50 -18.10 -34.70
C SER A 587 27.75 -17.53 -34.01
N GLU A 588 28.76 -18.38 -33.79
CA GLU A 588 30.10 -17.95 -33.36
C GLU A 588 30.83 -17.16 -34.47
N GLU A 589 30.43 -17.35 -35.72
CA GLU A 589 30.93 -16.60 -36.87
C GLU A 589 30.28 -15.22 -36.93
N GLY A 590 31.04 -14.19 -36.57
CA GLY A 590 30.64 -12.80 -36.76
C GLY A 590 30.51 -12.45 -38.24
N ILE A 591 29.48 -11.70 -38.61
CA ILE A 591 29.32 -11.15 -39.96
C ILE A 591 30.42 -10.10 -40.18
N LYS A 592 31.30 -10.29 -41.18
CA LYS A 592 32.29 -9.28 -41.55
C LYS A 592 31.58 -8.02 -42.04
N ASN A 593 31.69 -6.91 -41.32
CA ASN A 593 31.41 -5.58 -41.86
C ASN A 593 32.72 -5.01 -42.44
N GLU A 594 32.62 -4.16 -43.47
CA GLU A 594 33.77 -3.62 -44.22
C GLU A 594 34.70 -2.69 -43.42
N ASP A 595 34.35 -2.37 -42.16
CA ASP A 595 35.20 -1.60 -41.25
C ASP A 595 35.77 -2.51 -40.15
N ASN A 596 37.10 -2.57 -40.11
CA ASN A 596 37.99 -3.48 -39.38
C ASN A 596 37.91 -3.42 -37.82
N HIS A 597 36.72 -3.34 -37.22
CA HIS A 597 36.49 -3.44 -35.78
C HIS A 597 36.03 -4.87 -35.40
N LEU A 598 36.76 -5.49 -34.46
CA LEU A 598 36.52 -6.84 -33.93
C LEU A 598 35.05 -7.04 -33.51
N ASN A 599 34.42 -8.07 -34.08
CA ASN A 599 33.02 -8.42 -33.86
C ASN A 599 32.71 -8.84 -32.41
N GLU A 600 31.66 -8.27 -31.83
CA GLU A 600 31.03 -8.79 -30.62
C GLU A 600 30.27 -10.09 -30.93
N SER A 601 30.40 -11.09 -30.07
CA SER A 601 29.66 -12.35 -30.13
C SER A 601 28.14 -12.08 -30.10
N LYS A 602 27.41 -12.46 -31.16
CA LYS A 602 25.93 -12.40 -31.23
C LYS A 602 25.24 -13.59 -30.55
N LEU A 603 25.91 -14.27 -29.62
CA LEU A 603 25.32 -15.39 -28.89
C LEU A 603 24.37 -14.84 -27.82
N SER A 604 23.16 -15.38 -27.79
CA SER A 604 22.17 -15.15 -26.74
C SER A 604 21.79 -16.45 -26.04
N LEU A 605 21.58 -16.36 -24.72
CA LEU A 605 21.12 -17.45 -23.89
C LEU A 605 19.66 -17.19 -23.54
N HIS A 606 18.80 -18.10 -23.95
CA HIS A 606 17.40 -18.12 -23.57
C HIS A 606 17.26 -19.06 -22.40
N VAL A 607 16.79 -18.55 -21.27
CA VAL A 607 16.61 -19.32 -20.04
C VAL A 607 15.19 -19.12 -19.53
N SER A 608 14.51 -20.23 -19.26
CA SER A 608 13.13 -20.26 -18.78
C SER A 608 13.03 -21.07 -17.50
N PHE A 609 12.39 -20.52 -16.47
CA PHE A 609 12.28 -21.16 -15.16
C PHE A 609 11.23 -20.55 -14.24
N ASP A 610 10.84 -21.33 -13.23
CA ASP A 610 9.92 -20.95 -12.16
C ASP A 610 10.67 -20.69 -10.85
N LEU A 611 10.28 -19.62 -10.15
CA LEU A 611 10.72 -19.35 -8.78
C LEU A 611 9.52 -19.18 -7.84
N ASP A 612 9.72 -19.64 -6.60
CA ASP A 612 8.81 -19.39 -5.48
C ASP A 612 8.58 -17.88 -5.22
N PRO A 613 7.52 -17.50 -4.48
CA PRO A 613 7.28 -16.13 -4.11
C PRO A 613 8.42 -15.61 -3.23
N SER A 614 8.70 -14.32 -3.34
CA SER A 614 9.80 -13.66 -2.61
C SER A 614 11.22 -14.13 -3.00
N CYS A 615 11.39 -14.81 -4.13
CA CYS A 615 12.69 -15.05 -4.77
C CYS A 615 12.97 -13.98 -5.84
N TYR A 616 14.26 -13.75 -6.14
CA TYR A 616 14.70 -12.73 -7.09
C TYR A 616 15.39 -13.40 -8.29
N ALA A 617 14.84 -13.25 -9.50
CA ALA A 617 15.45 -13.79 -10.71
C ALA A 617 16.86 -13.24 -10.97
N THR A 618 17.12 -11.98 -10.60
CA THR A 618 18.46 -11.39 -10.67
C THR A 618 19.48 -12.08 -9.76
N VAL A 619 19.04 -12.61 -8.61
CA VAL A 619 19.92 -13.37 -7.71
C VAL A 619 20.17 -14.77 -8.25
N CYS A 620 19.15 -15.41 -8.84
CA CYS A 620 19.32 -16.67 -9.56
C CYS A 620 20.29 -16.52 -10.75
N LEU A 621 20.12 -15.48 -11.57
CA LEU A 621 21.02 -15.20 -12.69
C LEU A 621 22.43 -14.84 -12.23
N ARG A 622 22.56 -14.18 -11.08
CA ARG A 622 23.87 -13.88 -10.48
C ARG A 622 24.60 -15.17 -10.13
N GLU A 623 23.88 -16.16 -9.60
CA GLU A 623 24.44 -17.49 -9.34
C GLU A 623 24.87 -18.17 -10.64
N ILE A 624 24.05 -18.14 -11.69
CA ILE A 624 24.35 -18.75 -13.01
C ILE A 624 25.54 -18.07 -13.72
N MET A 625 25.62 -16.74 -13.65
CA MET A 625 26.59 -15.96 -14.42
C MET A 625 27.87 -15.64 -13.63
N LYS A 626 27.84 -15.68 -12.30
CA LYS A 626 28.95 -15.25 -11.41
C LYS A 626 29.40 -13.80 -11.64
N CYS A 627 28.45 -12.93 -11.99
CA CYS A 627 28.67 -11.50 -12.10
C CYS A 627 27.69 -10.70 -11.23
N ASP A 628 28.19 -9.61 -10.65
CA ASP A 628 27.34 -8.63 -9.98
C ASP A 628 26.68 -7.72 -11.03
N PHE A 629 25.43 -7.29 -10.75
CA PHE A 629 24.59 -6.48 -11.64
C PHE A 629 24.23 -5.12 -11.05
#